data_AF-A0A6C0KW35-F1
#
_entry.id   AF-A0A6C0KW35-F1
#
_cell.length_a   1.000
_cell.length_b   1.000
_cell.length_c   1.000
_cell.angle_alpha   90.00
_cell.angle_beta   90.00
_cell.angle_gamma   90.00
#
_symmetry.space_group_name_H-M   'P 1'
#
loop_
_entity.id
_entity.type
_entity.pdbx_description
1 polymer ?
#
loop_
_entity_poly.entity_id
_entity_poly.type
_entity_poly.pdbx_seq_one_letter_code
_entity_poly.pdbx_strand_id
1 'polypeptide(L)'
;MVNIRSYFSIRALSVSNYITSLYDHIYKYIRSLYRYQMKYGDSTKWLLMQGHTLPLSEAHVSNPIEYEWKYDELTHRLTHRSDPASHQLYTFSWLSAKIIHVEENTEYDIDSFLEQLTIYTTMEFPPTLFTIFQAWCIHAKRWFPVHHIILFHTIDNMGEETTLSLKVDLTCLVVRNQKIYTELIKLK
;
A
#
# COMPACT_ATOMS: atom_id res chain seq x y z
N MET A 1 26.80 36.55 -48.48
CA MET A 1 27.52 36.11 -47.25
C MET A 1 26.65 36.44 -46.05
N VAL A 2 26.27 35.47 -45.23
CA VAL A 2 25.49 35.71 -44.01
C VAL A 2 26.41 36.33 -42.96
N ASN A 3 26.02 37.48 -42.40
CA ASN A 3 26.82 38.18 -41.39
C ASN A 3 26.94 37.31 -40.14
N ILE A 4 28.16 37.07 -39.65
CA ILE A 4 28.44 36.24 -38.46
C ILE A 4 27.55 36.63 -37.27
N ARG A 5 27.27 37.94 -37.09
CA ARG A 5 26.37 38.42 -36.04
C ARG A 5 24.94 37.89 -36.19
N SER A 6 24.40 37.91 -37.41
CA SER A 6 23.06 37.37 -37.68
C SER A 6 22.99 35.85 -37.47
N TYR A 7 24.06 35.11 -37.77
CA TYR A 7 24.13 33.67 -37.50
C TYR A 7 24.07 33.37 -36.00
N PHE A 8 24.84 34.08 -35.17
CA PHE A 8 24.81 33.92 -33.73
C PHE A 8 23.45 34.30 -33.12
N SER A 9 22.82 35.38 -33.58
CA SER A 9 21.49 35.78 -33.09
C SER A 9 20.42 34.74 -33.40
N ILE A 10 20.42 34.17 -34.61
CA ILE A 10 19.47 33.11 -35.00
C ILE A 10 19.67 31.85 -34.17
N ARG A 11 20.93 31.45 -33.93
CA ARG A 11 21.25 30.30 -33.08
C ARG A 11 20.86 30.54 -31.63
N ALA A 12 21.12 31.72 -31.08
CA ALA A 12 20.70 32.08 -29.72
C ALA A 12 19.18 32.04 -29.56
N LEU A 13 18.41 32.55 -30.53
CA LEU A 13 16.96 32.45 -30.53
C LEU A 13 16.47 31.00 -30.61
N SER A 14 17.11 30.15 -31.43
CA SER A 14 16.75 28.74 -31.51
C SER A 14 17.00 27.98 -30.20
N VAL A 15 18.09 28.28 -29.50
CA VAL A 15 18.41 27.69 -28.19
C VAL A 15 17.43 28.20 -27.14
N SER A 16 17.12 29.50 -27.15
CA SER A 16 16.11 30.08 -26.26
C SER A 16 14.76 29.39 -26.43
N ASN A 17 14.29 29.24 -27.67
CA ASN A 17 13.02 28.57 -27.95
C ASN A 17 13.03 27.10 -27.51
N TYR A 18 14.14 26.40 -27.69
CA TYR A 18 14.29 25.02 -27.22
C TYR A 18 14.21 24.93 -25.70
N ILE A 19 14.90 25.83 -24.98
CA ILE A 19 14.85 25.88 -23.51
C ILE A 19 13.44 26.18 -23.02
N THR A 20 12.74 27.14 -23.62
CA THR A 20 11.35 27.46 -23.25
C THR A 20 10.42 26.28 -23.51
N SER A 21 10.56 25.60 -24.65
CA SER A 21 9.77 24.40 -24.95
C SER A 21 10.06 23.25 -23.98
N LEU A 22 11.33 23.04 -23.60
CA LEU A 22 11.71 22.01 -22.64
C LEU A 22 11.14 22.34 -21.25
N TYR A 23 11.24 23.60 -20.83
CA TYR A 23 10.66 24.08 -19.59
C TYR A 23 9.14 23.86 -19.55
N ASP A 24 8.43 24.26 -20.60
CA ASP A 24 6.98 24.06 -20.71
C ASP A 24 6.60 22.58 -20.66
N HIS A 25 7.39 21.71 -21.28
CA HIS A 25 7.16 20.26 -21.26
C HIS A 25 7.36 19.69 -19.86
N ILE A 26 8.47 20.04 -19.20
CA ILE A 26 8.76 19.62 -17.82
C ILE A 26 7.69 20.16 -16.87
N TYR A 27 7.30 21.42 -16.99
CA TYR A 27 6.26 22.03 -16.16
C TYR A 27 4.91 21.33 -16.33
N LYS A 28 4.49 21.06 -17.58
CA LYS A 28 3.25 20.30 -17.86
C LYS A 28 3.33 18.89 -17.30
N TYR A 29 4.47 18.22 -17.44
CA TYR A 29 4.69 16.87 -16.92
C TYR A 29 4.59 16.86 -15.38
N ILE A 30 5.34 17.71 -14.68
CA ILE A 30 5.29 17.85 -13.21
C ILE A 30 3.88 18.21 -12.75
N ARG A 31 3.21 19.15 -13.42
CA ARG A 31 1.84 19.54 -13.07
C ARG A 31 0.85 18.39 -13.26
N SER A 32 1.04 17.58 -14.30
CA SER A 32 0.21 16.40 -14.56
C SER A 32 0.44 15.31 -13.52
N LEU A 33 1.69 15.04 -13.16
CA LEU A 33 2.07 14.15 -12.05
C LEU A 33 1.47 14.62 -10.73
N TYR A 34 1.58 15.90 -10.41
CA TYR A 34 1.03 16.49 -9.20
C TYR A 34 -0.51 16.34 -9.15
N ARG A 35 -1.21 16.63 -10.25
CA ARG A 35 -2.66 16.45 -10.34
C ARG A 35 -3.06 14.97 -10.22
N TYR A 36 -2.31 14.08 -10.85
CA TYR A 36 -2.54 12.64 -10.76
C TYR A 36 -2.38 12.16 -9.32
N GLN A 37 -1.31 12.57 -8.64
CA GLN A 37 -1.03 12.24 -7.25
C GLN A 37 -2.09 12.80 -6.28
N MET A 38 -2.49 14.06 -6.45
CA MET A 38 -3.58 14.66 -5.66
C MET A 38 -4.91 13.92 -5.87
N LYS A 39 -5.24 13.52 -7.10
CA LYS A 39 -6.46 12.77 -7.41
C LYS A 39 -6.40 11.30 -6.93
N TYR A 40 -5.21 10.73 -6.80
CA TYR A 40 -5.00 9.42 -6.16
C TYR A 40 -5.11 9.50 -4.63
N GLY A 41 -4.80 10.66 -4.05
CA GLY A 41 -4.90 10.89 -2.60
C GLY A 41 -6.33 11.04 -2.06
N ASP A 42 -7.29 11.39 -2.93
CA ASP A 42 -8.68 11.70 -2.53
C ASP A 42 -9.59 10.46 -2.49
N SER A 43 -9.05 9.27 -2.75
CA SER A 43 -9.83 8.04 -2.63
C SER A 43 -9.72 7.45 -1.24
N THR A 44 -10.86 7.29 -0.61
CA THR A 44 -11.00 6.65 0.69
C THR A 44 -11.10 5.12 0.58
N LYS A 45 -11.36 4.59 -0.61
CA LYS A 45 -11.55 3.16 -0.85
C LYS A 45 -10.49 2.61 -1.80
N TRP A 46 -9.91 1.50 -1.37
CA TRP A 46 -8.78 0.85 -2.00
C TRP A 46 -9.08 -0.62 -2.23
N LEU A 47 -8.70 -1.12 -3.39
CA LEU A 47 -8.83 -2.50 -3.82
C LEU A 47 -7.45 -3.16 -3.74
N LEU A 48 -7.36 -4.26 -3.00
CA LEU A 48 -6.16 -5.06 -2.85
C LEU A 48 -6.34 -6.35 -3.67
N MET A 49 -5.36 -6.61 -4.53
CA MET A 49 -5.39 -7.74 -5.47
C MET A 49 -4.26 -8.71 -5.12
N GLN A 50 -4.52 -10.01 -5.23
CA GLN A 50 -3.50 -11.03 -5.02
C GLN A 50 -2.36 -10.88 -6.04
N GLY A 51 -1.12 -11.05 -5.59
CA GLY A 51 0.05 -11.00 -6.46
C GLY A 51 0.44 -9.60 -6.96
N HIS A 52 -0.32 -8.56 -6.63
CA HIS A 52 0.01 -7.19 -6.99
C HIS A 52 0.60 -6.42 -5.80
N THR A 53 1.69 -5.71 -6.05
CA THR A 53 2.42 -4.97 -5.01
C THR A 53 1.73 -3.67 -4.60
N LEU A 54 0.93 -3.08 -5.49
CA LEU A 54 0.30 -1.78 -5.28
C LEU A 54 -1.23 -1.90 -5.25
N PRO A 55 -1.88 -1.33 -4.24
CA PRO A 55 -3.33 -1.28 -4.19
C PRO A 55 -3.87 -0.26 -5.21
N LEU A 56 -5.07 -0.54 -5.72
CA LEU A 56 -5.75 0.33 -6.67
C LEU A 56 -6.79 1.15 -5.95
N SER A 57 -6.86 2.42 -6.28
CA SER A 57 -7.94 3.28 -5.82
C SER A 57 -9.24 2.93 -6.55
N GLU A 58 -10.32 2.67 -5.80
CA GLU A 58 -11.63 2.33 -6.39
C GLU A 58 -12.15 3.45 -7.31
N ALA A 59 -11.84 4.71 -7.01
CA ALA A 59 -12.28 5.86 -7.78
C ALA A 59 -11.73 5.91 -9.22
N HIS A 60 -10.63 5.20 -9.49
CA HIS A 60 -9.98 5.16 -10.81
C HIS A 60 -10.23 3.86 -11.58
N VAL A 61 -10.99 2.93 -10.99
CA VAL A 61 -11.33 1.66 -11.61
C VAL A 61 -12.72 1.79 -12.26
N SER A 62 -12.73 1.83 -13.59
CA SER A 62 -13.98 1.89 -14.39
C SER A 62 -14.44 0.51 -14.88
N ASN A 63 -13.51 -0.44 -14.99
CA ASN A 63 -13.79 -1.80 -15.42
C ASN A 63 -14.01 -2.71 -14.19
N PRO A 64 -14.81 -3.78 -14.30
CA PRO A 64 -14.89 -4.79 -13.25
C PRO A 64 -13.53 -5.49 -13.15
N ILE A 65 -12.75 -5.13 -12.12
CA ILE A 65 -11.49 -5.79 -11.79
C ILE A 65 -11.77 -6.83 -10.70
N GLU A 66 -11.12 -7.98 -10.80
CA GLU A 66 -11.13 -8.98 -9.75
C GLU A 66 -10.22 -8.53 -8.61
N TYR A 67 -10.81 -8.11 -7.49
CA TYR A 67 -10.11 -7.84 -6.25
C TYR A 67 -10.46 -8.92 -5.22
N GLU A 68 -9.58 -9.18 -4.26
CA GLU A 68 -9.87 -10.10 -3.16
C GLU A 68 -10.33 -9.34 -1.92
N TRP A 69 -9.64 -8.23 -1.64
CA TRP A 69 -9.87 -7.43 -0.46
C TRP A 69 -10.12 -5.98 -0.84
N LYS A 70 -10.96 -5.33 -0.04
CA LYS A 70 -11.28 -3.92 -0.15
C LYS A 70 -11.02 -3.25 1.18
N TYR A 71 -10.18 -2.23 1.20
CA TYR A 71 -9.90 -1.42 2.37
C TYR A 71 -10.60 -0.07 2.26
N ASP A 72 -11.38 0.29 3.27
CA ASP A 72 -12.03 1.60 3.42
C ASP A 72 -11.34 2.38 4.56
N GLU A 73 -10.67 3.46 4.18
CA GLU A 73 -9.86 4.32 5.05
C GLU A 73 -10.72 5.10 6.05
N LEU A 74 -11.95 5.47 5.70
CA LEU A 74 -12.82 6.25 6.61
C LEU A 74 -13.32 5.41 7.77
N THR A 75 -13.55 4.13 7.53
CA THR A 75 -14.08 3.19 8.53
C THR A 75 -13.02 2.25 9.08
N HIS A 76 -11.77 2.38 8.63
CA HIS A 76 -10.67 1.45 8.93
C HIS A 76 -11.09 -0.02 8.74
N ARG A 77 -11.79 -0.30 7.65
CA ARG A 77 -12.46 -1.59 7.43
C ARG A 77 -11.86 -2.32 6.24
N LEU A 78 -11.41 -3.54 6.48
CA LEU A 78 -10.95 -4.46 5.44
C LEU A 78 -12.04 -5.49 5.17
N THR A 79 -12.56 -5.56 3.94
CA THR A 79 -13.68 -6.43 3.54
C THR A 79 -13.25 -7.39 2.45
N HIS A 80 -13.52 -8.68 2.64
CA HIS A 80 -13.29 -9.70 1.61
C HIS A 80 -14.38 -9.67 0.53
N ARG A 81 -14.07 -10.08 -0.70
CA ARG A 81 -15.04 -10.10 -1.82
C ARG A 81 -16.15 -11.17 -1.70
N SER A 82 -15.99 -12.16 -0.83
CA SER A 82 -16.98 -13.26 -0.67
C SER A 82 -18.37 -12.76 -0.30
N ASP A 83 -19.36 -13.67 -0.31
CA ASP A 83 -20.77 -13.34 -0.08
C ASP A 83 -20.98 -12.54 1.23
N PRO A 84 -21.47 -11.30 1.16
CA PRO A 84 -21.65 -10.44 2.33
C PRO A 84 -22.60 -11.02 3.38
N ALA A 85 -23.51 -11.93 3.01
CA ALA A 85 -24.39 -12.59 3.97
C ALA A 85 -23.64 -13.49 4.96
N SER A 86 -22.44 -13.94 4.58
CA SER A 86 -21.59 -14.83 5.39
C SER A 86 -20.52 -14.11 6.20
N HIS A 87 -20.35 -12.79 6.00
CA HIS A 87 -19.31 -12.03 6.67
C HIS A 87 -19.58 -11.86 8.16
N GLN A 88 -18.51 -11.99 8.93
CA GLN A 88 -18.47 -11.63 10.34
C GLN A 88 -17.35 -10.62 10.58
N LEU A 89 -17.51 -9.84 11.65
CA LEU A 89 -16.50 -8.89 12.09
C LEU A 89 -15.44 -9.61 12.94
N TYR A 90 -14.18 -9.36 12.60
CA TYR A 90 -13.00 -9.89 13.27
C TYR A 90 -12.04 -8.76 13.65
N THR A 91 -11.33 -8.94 14.76
CA THR A 91 -10.24 -8.07 15.23
C THR A 91 -8.95 -8.86 15.42
N PHE A 92 -7.81 -8.17 15.48
CA PHE A 92 -6.54 -8.85 15.78
C PHE A 92 -6.44 -9.31 17.24
N SER A 93 -5.80 -10.45 17.46
CA SER A 93 -5.49 -10.93 18.81
C SER A 93 -4.17 -10.37 19.36
N TRP A 94 -3.36 -9.69 18.56
CA TRP A 94 -2.07 -9.14 18.98
C TRP A 94 -2.27 -8.04 20.04
N LEU A 95 -1.43 -8.04 21.06
CA LEU A 95 -1.37 -6.99 22.08
C LEU A 95 -0.58 -5.79 21.59
N SER A 96 0.48 -6.05 20.82
CA SER A 96 1.29 -5.00 20.20
C SER A 96 1.96 -5.55 18.94
N ALA A 97 2.19 -4.68 17.97
CA ALA A 97 2.92 -4.98 16.76
C ALA A 97 3.71 -3.78 16.28
N LYS A 98 4.88 -4.08 15.71
CA LYS A 98 5.71 -3.11 15.01
C LYS A 98 6.18 -3.67 13.67
N ILE A 99 6.34 -2.77 12.71
CA ILE A 99 6.96 -3.07 11.43
C ILE A 99 8.43 -2.65 11.51
N ILE A 100 9.33 -3.58 11.18
CA ILE A 100 10.76 -3.35 11.10
C ILE A 100 11.15 -3.34 9.63
N HIS A 101 11.69 -2.21 9.18
CA HIS A 101 12.27 -2.07 7.85
C HIS A 101 13.78 -2.28 7.95
N VAL A 102 14.24 -3.43 7.47
CA VAL A 102 15.60 -3.95 7.71
C VAL A 102 16.67 -3.08 7.06
N GLU A 103 16.47 -2.62 5.83
CA GLU A 103 17.49 -1.85 5.10
C GLU A 103 17.76 -0.47 5.71
N GLU A 104 16.73 0.19 6.23
CA GLU A 104 16.85 1.51 6.86
C GLU A 104 17.02 1.42 8.38
N ASN A 105 16.91 0.22 8.96
CA ASN A 105 16.88 -0.03 10.40
C ASN A 105 15.86 0.87 11.12
N THR A 106 14.69 1.07 10.49
CA THR A 106 13.61 1.89 11.02
C THR A 106 12.49 1.00 11.56
N GLU A 107 11.94 1.41 12.70
CA GLU A 107 10.80 0.75 13.32
C GLU A 107 9.57 1.65 13.23
N TYR A 108 8.42 1.04 12.95
CA TYR A 108 7.14 1.71 12.88
C TYR A 108 6.15 1.01 13.81
N ASP A 109 5.67 1.74 14.81
CA ASP A 109 4.57 1.32 15.66
C ASP A 109 3.26 1.30 14.84
N ILE A 110 2.53 0.19 14.90
CA ILE A 110 1.26 0.01 14.19
C ILE A 110 0.07 -0.24 15.11
N ASP A 111 0.24 -0.11 16.43
CA ASP A 111 -0.80 -0.43 17.42
C ASP A 111 -2.05 0.41 17.21
N SER A 112 -1.88 1.73 17.03
CA SER A 112 -2.98 2.65 16.73
C SER A 112 -3.80 2.28 15.49
N PHE A 113 -3.16 1.68 14.49
CA PHE A 113 -3.84 1.19 13.29
C PHE A 113 -4.59 -0.10 13.58
N LEU A 114 -3.97 -1.05 14.29
CA LEU A 114 -4.58 -2.34 14.61
C LEU A 114 -5.79 -2.20 15.55
N GLU A 115 -5.77 -1.23 16.47
CA GLU A 115 -6.90 -0.93 17.35
C GLU A 115 -8.16 -0.48 16.58
N GLN A 116 -7.96 0.23 15.46
CA GLN A 116 -9.05 0.76 14.63
C GLN A 116 -9.46 -0.23 13.53
N LEU A 117 -8.55 -1.10 13.12
CA LEU A 117 -8.75 -2.01 12.00
C LEU A 117 -9.83 -3.06 12.33
N THR A 118 -10.90 -3.06 11.52
CA THR A 118 -11.93 -4.08 11.55
C THR A 118 -11.92 -4.92 10.29
N ILE A 119 -12.04 -6.24 10.42
CA ILE A 119 -11.93 -7.17 9.29
C ILE A 119 -13.25 -7.88 9.10
N TYR A 120 -13.85 -7.72 7.92
CA TYR A 120 -15.08 -8.35 7.50
C TYR A 120 -14.75 -9.46 6.50
N THR A 121 -14.84 -10.70 6.96
CA THR A 121 -14.55 -11.88 6.13
C THR A 121 -15.32 -13.10 6.64
N THR A 122 -15.04 -14.27 6.08
CA THR A 122 -15.44 -15.57 6.60
C THR A 122 -14.25 -16.29 7.23
N MET A 123 -14.48 -17.34 8.01
CA MET A 123 -13.40 -18.14 8.61
C MET A 123 -12.50 -18.82 7.57
N GLU A 124 -13.00 -19.04 6.36
CA GLU A 124 -12.30 -19.72 5.27
C GLU A 124 -11.30 -18.80 4.54
N PHE A 125 -11.51 -17.48 4.60
CA PHE A 125 -10.70 -16.50 3.88
C PHE A 125 -10.07 -15.48 4.85
N PRO A 126 -9.11 -15.91 5.69
CA PRO A 126 -8.33 -14.96 6.49
C PRO A 126 -7.50 -14.04 5.57
N PRO A 127 -7.29 -12.76 5.96
CA PRO A 127 -6.36 -11.90 5.24
C PRO A 127 -4.94 -12.44 5.39
N THR A 128 -4.09 -12.17 4.41
CA THR A 128 -2.65 -12.48 4.51
C THR A 128 -1.93 -11.36 5.26
N LEU A 129 -0.76 -11.64 5.82
CA LEU A 129 0.09 -10.61 6.44
C LEU A 129 0.41 -9.46 5.46
N PHE A 130 0.60 -9.80 4.19
CA PHE A 130 0.79 -8.83 3.11
C PHE A 130 -0.42 -7.92 2.89
N THR A 131 -1.65 -8.46 3.01
CA THR A 131 -2.88 -7.66 2.91
C THR A 131 -2.95 -6.64 4.04
N ILE A 132 -2.59 -7.04 5.26
CA ILE A 132 -2.55 -6.15 6.43
C ILE A 132 -1.49 -5.07 6.26
N PHE A 133 -0.31 -5.45 5.77
CA PHE A 133 0.76 -4.51 5.45
C PHE A 133 0.31 -3.47 4.43
N GLN A 134 -0.35 -3.87 3.35
CA GLN A 134 -0.88 -2.93 2.35
C GLN A 134 -1.93 -1.99 2.95
N ALA A 135 -2.84 -2.51 3.78
CA ALA A 135 -3.83 -1.67 4.47
C ALA A 135 -3.16 -0.63 5.39
N TRP A 136 -2.13 -1.03 6.14
CA TRP A 136 -1.33 -0.11 6.94
C TRP A 136 -0.59 0.94 6.08
N CYS A 137 0.02 0.53 4.97
CA CYS A 137 0.67 1.44 4.03
C CYS A 137 -0.28 2.52 3.51
N ILE A 138 -1.53 2.14 3.20
CA ILE A 138 -2.59 3.07 2.79
C ILE A 138 -2.91 4.04 3.92
N HIS A 139 -3.09 3.52 5.14
CA HIS A 139 -3.41 4.32 6.32
C HIS A 139 -2.29 5.33 6.67
N ALA A 140 -1.05 4.87 6.74
CA ALA A 140 0.12 5.69 7.06
C ALA A 140 0.63 6.53 5.87
N LYS A 141 0.02 6.40 4.68
CA LYS A 141 0.45 7.00 3.41
C LYS A 141 1.94 6.75 3.14
N ARG A 142 2.41 5.53 3.43
CA ARG A 142 3.82 5.15 3.35
C ARG A 142 4.00 3.92 2.47
N TRP A 143 4.94 4.00 1.53
CA TRP A 143 5.24 2.95 0.57
C TRP A 143 6.71 2.55 0.65
N PHE A 144 6.97 1.27 0.38
CA PHE A 144 8.31 0.69 0.48
C PHE A 144 8.73 0.13 -0.89
N PRO A 145 10.01 0.23 -1.26
CA PRO A 145 10.54 -0.45 -2.43
C PRO A 145 10.34 -1.97 -2.37
N VAL A 146 9.99 -2.59 -3.50
CA VAL A 146 9.63 -4.02 -3.59
C VAL A 146 10.75 -4.97 -3.13
N HIS A 147 12.01 -4.56 -3.27
CA HIS A 147 13.16 -5.38 -2.89
C HIS A 147 13.45 -5.34 -1.38
N HIS A 148 12.91 -4.36 -0.66
CA HIS A 148 13.15 -4.19 0.77
C HIS A 148 12.55 -5.35 1.58
N ILE A 149 13.18 -5.65 2.71
CA ILE A 149 12.76 -6.68 3.65
C ILE A 149 11.99 -5.99 4.78
N ILE A 150 10.73 -6.37 4.87
CA ILE A 150 9.81 -5.90 5.90
C ILE A 150 9.48 -7.08 6.82
N LEU A 151 9.67 -6.85 8.11
CA LEU A 151 9.36 -7.80 9.17
C LEU A 151 8.26 -7.23 10.07
N PHE A 152 7.36 -8.07 10.52
CA PHE A 152 6.40 -7.78 11.58
C PHE A 152 6.94 -8.39 12.86
N HIS A 153 7.15 -7.58 13.89
CA HIS A 153 7.41 -8.07 15.23
C HIS A 153 6.14 -7.89 16.06
N THR A 154 5.58 -8.98 16.54
CA THR A 154 4.25 -9.03 17.16
C THR A 154 4.32 -9.70 18.52
N ILE A 155 3.55 -9.17 19.47
CA ILE A 155 3.30 -9.75 20.78
C ILE A 155 1.87 -10.24 20.78
N ASP A 156 1.68 -11.55 20.96
CA ASP A 156 0.33 -12.14 20.96
C ASP A 156 -0.41 -11.92 22.29
N ASN A 157 -1.66 -12.39 22.37
CA ASN A 157 -2.48 -12.30 23.59
C ASN A 157 -1.98 -13.16 24.76
N MET A 158 -1.01 -14.04 24.54
CA MET A 158 -0.34 -14.83 25.57
C MET A 158 0.97 -14.18 26.03
N GLY A 159 1.39 -13.08 25.39
CA GLY A 159 2.65 -12.40 25.65
C GLY A 159 3.84 -13.02 24.91
N GLU A 160 3.60 -13.90 23.93
CA GLU A 160 4.67 -14.51 23.14
C GLU A 160 5.09 -13.56 22.00
N GLU A 161 6.40 -13.31 21.92
CA GLU A 161 7.00 -12.50 20.86
C GLU A 161 7.32 -13.33 19.63
N THR A 162 6.90 -12.85 18.46
CA THR A 162 7.17 -13.51 17.18
C THR A 162 7.58 -12.49 16.13
N THR A 163 8.50 -12.88 15.26
CA THR A 163 8.92 -12.07 14.10
C THR A 163 8.51 -12.79 12.82
N LEU A 164 7.67 -12.13 12.02
CA LEU A 164 7.07 -12.66 10.80
C LEU A 164 7.63 -11.90 9.59
N SER A 165 8.08 -12.60 8.56
CA SER A 165 8.54 -11.97 7.32
C SER A 165 7.42 -11.95 6.28
N LEU A 166 7.26 -10.83 5.57
CA LEU A 166 6.32 -10.74 4.44
C LEU A 166 6.63 -11.71 3.29
N LYS A 167 7.89 -12.13 3.13
CA LYS A 167 8.34 -12.97 2.02
C LYS A 167 8.20 -14.48 2.28
N VAL A 168 7.82 -14.88 3.49
CA VAL A 168 7.84 -16.30 3.90
C VAL A 168 6.40 -16.82 4.03
N ASP A 169 6.03 -17.74 3.14
CA ASP A 169 4.71 -18.40 3.05
C ASP A 169 4.35 -19.30 4.27
N LEU A 170 5.16 -19.28 5.33
CA LEU A 170 5.00 -20.16 6.50
C LEU A 170 4.10 -19.55 7.59
N THR A 171 3.62 -18.31 7.39
CA THR A 171 2.77 -17.63 8.36
C THR A 171 1.33 -17.61 7.85
N CYS A 172 0.46 -18.35 8.54
CA CYS A 172 -0.97 -18.35 8.26
C CYS A 172 -1.68 -17.51 9.32
N LEU A 173 -2.51 -16.56 8.90
CA LEU A 173 -3.45 -15.93 9.81
C LEU A 173 -4.69 -16.81 9.89
N VAL A 174 -5.14 -17.13 11.10
CA VAL A 174 -6.27 -18.04 11.34
C VAL A 174 -7.32 -17.32 12.17
N VAL A 175 -8.58 -17.51 11.77
CA VAL A 175 -9.72 -16.90 12.44
C VAL A 175 -10.29 -17.86 13.48
N ARG A 176 -10.36 -17.43 14.74
CA ARG A 176 -11.02 -18.16 15.84
C ARG A 176 -11.69 -17.19 16.79
N ASN A 177 -12.90 -17.50 17.28
CA ASN A 177 -13.58 -16.71 18.32
C ASN A 177 -13.65 -15.20 18.01
N GLN A 178 -14.00 -14.83 16.78
CA GLN A 178 -14.04 -13.43 16.31
C GLN A 178 -12.69 -12.68 16.36
N LYS A 179 -11.58 -13.40 16.50
CA LYS A 179 -10.22 -12.86 16.49
C LYS A 179 -9.35 -13.53 15.43
N ILE A 180 -8.36 -12.80 14.97
CA ILE A 180 -7.33 -13.27 14.04
C ILE A 180 -6.04 -13.54 14.82
N TYR A 181 -5.56 -14.77 14.71
CA TYR A 181 -4.35 -15.26 15.35
C TYR A 181 -3.29 -15.56 14.30
N THR A 182 -2.02 -15.50 14.70
CA THR A 182 -0.91 -16.02 13.89
C THR A 182 -0.70 -17.49 14.20
N GLU A 183 -0.70 -18.35 13.18
CA GLU A 183 -0.21 -19.72 13.30
C GLU A 183 1.03 -19.92 12.42
N LEU A 184 2.13 -20.35 13.05
CA LEU A 184 3.31 -20.81 12.34
C LEU A 184 3.05 -22.20 11.79
N ILE A 185 3.12 -22.35 10.46
CA ILE A 185 3.04 -23.67 9.83
C ILE A 185 4.30 -24.43 10.22
N LYS A 186 4.17 -25.35 11.17
CA LYS A 186 5.20 -26.34 11.46
C LYS A 186 5.23 -27.32 10.28
N LEU A 187 6.18 -27.13 9.36
CA LEU A 187 6.50 -28.15 8.37
C LEU A 187 6.92 -29.42 9.13
N LYS A 188 6.12 -30.48 9.00
CA LYS A 188 6.43 -31.82 9.49
C LYS A 188 7.40 -32.52 8.56
#